data_AF-A0A9P0KSM7-F1
#
_entry.id   AF-A0A9P0KSM7-F1
#
_cell.length_a   1.000
_cell.length_b   1.000
_cell.length_c   1.000
_cell.angle_alpha   90.00
_cell.angle_beta   90.00
_cell.angle_gamma   90.00
#
_symmetry.space_group_name_H-M   'P 1'
#
loop_
_entity.id
_entity.type
_entity.pdbx_description
1 polymer ?
#
loop_
_entity_poly.entity_id
_entity_poly.type
_entity_poly.pdbx_seq_one_letter_code
_entity_poly.pdbx_strand_id
1 'polypeptide(L)' 'MSNRMNMDLYKELQEKIDGDKMYWIRNDAKIRAVTTSKTYEEFKDYVAAAHLKSLSRQEIMDKKLLAWNKACK' A
#
# COMPACT_ATOMS: atom_id res chain seq x y z
N MET A 1 1.96 14.76 31.88
CA MET A 1 2.18 15.31 30.52
C MET A 1 3.37 14.64 29.82
N SER A 2 4.48 14.34 30.51
CA SER A 2 5.68 13.69 29.94
C SER A 2 5.46 12.36 29.22
N ASN A 3 4.50 11.52 29.66
CA ASN A 3 4.29 10.19 29.06
C ASN A 3 3.57 10.24 27.70
N ARG A 4 2.81 11.31 27.43
CA ARG A 4 2.04 11.46 26.18
C ARG A 4 2.96 11.90 25.04
N MET A 5 3.82 12.88 25.32
CA MET A 5 4.89 13.34 24.42
C MET A 5 5.78 12.18 23.95
N ASN A 6 6.18 11.30 24.88
CA ASN A 6 7.05 10.17 24.54
C ASN A 6 6.34 9.17 23.60
N MET A 7 5.05 8.91 23.82
CA MET A 7 4.25 8.06 22.92
C MET A 7 4.09 8.67 21.53
N ASP A 8 3.93 9.99 21.44
CA ASP A 8 3.85 10.68 20.15
C ASP A 8 5.16 10.55 19.36
N LEU A 9 6.31 10.69 20.03
CA LEU A 9 7.63 10.46 19.42
C LEU A 9 7.81 9.00 18.95
N TYR A 10 7.41 8.02 19.75
CA TYR A 10 7.50 6.61 19.34
C TYR A 10 6.62 6.32 18.12
N LYS A 11 5.43 6.92 18.06
CA LYS A 11 4.53 6.78 16.92
C LYS A 11 5.14 7.40 15.66
N GLU A 12 5.68 8.61 15.76
CA GLU A 12 6.34 9.26 14.63
C GLU A 12 7.53 8.42 14.12
N LEU A 13 8.36 7.92 15.04
CA LEU A 13 9.49 7.05 14.70
C LEU A 13 9.02 5.80 13.95
N GLN A 14 7.96 5.15 14.44
CA GLN A 14 7.40 3.96 13.81
C GLN A 14 6.87 4.25 12.39
N GLU A 15 6.17 5.37 12.22
CA GLU A 15 5.66 5.81 10.91
C GLU A 15 6.79 6.05 9.90
N LYS A 16 7.92 6.65 10.34
CA LYS A 16 9.09 6.86 9.48
C LYS A 16 9.74 5.53 9.08
N ILE A 17 9.93 4.62 10.03
CA ILE A 17 10.50 3.30 9.77
C ILE A 17 9.65 2.52 8.76
N ASP A 18 8.33 2.54 8.92
CA ASP A 18 7.44 1.83 8.00
C ASP A 18 7.37 2.51 6.63
N GLY A 19 7.47 3.84 6.58
CA GLY A 19 7.66 4.60 5.35
C GLY A 19 8.91 4.17 4.57
N ASP A 20 10.04 4.04 5.26
CA ASP A 20 11.31 3.62 4.65
C ASP A 20 11.26 2.19 4.13
N LYS A 21 10.67 1.26 4.90
CA LYS A 21 10.46 -0.13 4.43
C LYS A 21 9.65 -0.15 3.13
N MET A 22 8.56 0.63 3.09
CA MET A 22 7.70 0.72 1.90
C MET A 22 8.40 1.38 0.72
N TYR A 23 9.28 2.36 0.98
CA TYR A 23 10.12 2.97 -0.05
C TYR A 23 11.00 1.91 -0.73
N TRP A 24 11.71 1.10 0.04
CA TRP A 24 12.60 0.06 -0.51
C TRP A 24 11.86 -0.98 -1.34
N ILE A 25 10.70 -1.46 -0.86
CA ILE A 25 9.87 -2.43 -1.59
C ILE A 25 9.39 -1.84 -2.93
N ARG A 26 8.92 -0.58 -2.92
CA ARG A 26 8.47 0.10 -4.14
C ARG A 26 9.61 0.34 -5.11
N ASN A 27 10.78 0.72 -4.60
CA ASN A 27 11.94 0.97 -5.43
C ASN A 27 12.43 -0.31 -6.10
N ASP A 28 12.47 -1.43 -5.37
CA ASP A 28 12.77 -2.75 -5.94
C ASP A 28 11.80 -3.09 -7.08
N ALA A 29 10.49 -2.92 -6.86
CA ALA A 29 9.49 -3.17 -7.89
C ALA A 29 9.67 -2.26 -9.12
N LYS A 30 10.04 -0.98 -8.92
CA LYS A 30 10.34 -0.04 -10.01
C LYS A 30 11.61 -0.45 -10.77
N ILE A 31 12.67 -0.88 -10.09
CA ILE A 31 13.89 -1.37 -10.71
C ILE A 31 13.62 -2.64 -11.52
N ARG A 32 12.79 -3.55 -10.98
CA ARG A 32 12.31 -4.72 -11.74
C ARG A 32 11.54 -4.28 -12.97
N ALA A 33 10.60 -3.33 -12.84
CA ALA A 33 9.86 -2.80 -13.98
C ALA A 33 10.82 -2.32 -15.09
N VAL A 34 11.84 -1.51 -14.75
CA VAL A 34 12.84 -1.01 -15.71
C VAL A 34 13.64 -2.14 -16.36
N THR A 35 14.03 -3.16 -15.59
CA THR A 35 14.92 -4.23 -16.08
C THR A 35 14.20 -5.33 -16.85
N THR A 36 12.91 -5.57 -16.58
CA THR A 36 12.17 -6.70 -17.16
C THR A 36 11.13 -6.33 -18.20
N SER A 37 10.61 -5.08 -18.20
CA SER A 37 9.56 -4.69 -19.14
C SER A 37 10.07 -4.64 -20.58
N LYS A 38 9.31 -5.21 -21.52
CA LYS A 38 9.63 -5.12 -22.97
C LYS A 38 8.88 -3.99 -23.66
N THR A 39 7.75 -3.58 -23.08
CA THR A 39 6.91 -2.49 -23.60
C THR A 39 6.63 -1.46 -22.50
N TYR A 40 6.27 -0.26 -22.92
CA TYR A 40 5.90 0.81 -21.99
C TYR A 40 4.65 0.45 -21.17
N GLU A 41 3.68 -0.25 -21.77
CA GLU A 41 2.45 -0.63 -21.07
C GLU A 41 2.77 -1.62 -19.92
N GLU A 42 3.63 -2.61 -20.15
CA GLU A 42 4.11 -3.50 -19.08
C GLU A 42 4.85 -2.74 -17.97
N PHE A 43 5.74 -1.81 -18.34
CA PHE A 43 6.44 -0.96 -17.37
C PHE A 43 5.45 -0.18 -16.50
N LYS A 44 4.47 0.47 -17.14
CA LYS A 44 3.43 1.27 -16.49
C LYS A 44 2.61 0.42 -15.52
N ASP A 45 2.24 -0.79 -15.91
CA ASP A 45 1.48 -1.70 -15.05
C ASP A 45 2.28 -2.15 -13.83
N TYR A 46 3.56 -2.49 -13.99
CA TYR A 46 4.43 -2.84 -12.86
C TYR A 46 4.63 -1.68 -11.89
N VAL A 47 4.87 -0.47 -12.41
CA VAL A 47 5.02 0.74 -11.58
C VAL A 47 3.72 1.08 -10.86
N ALA A 48 2.57 0.93 -11.51
CA ALA A 48 1.26 1.11 -10.89
C ALA A 48 1.04 0.08 -9.77
N ALA A 49 1.35 -1.19 -10.03
CA ALA A 49 1.22 -2.27 -9.05
C ALA A 49 2.08 -2.05 -7.80
N ALA A 50 3.27 -1.45 -7.93
CA ALA A 50 4.14 -1.14 -6.80
C ALA A 50 3.49 -0.21 -5.76
N HIS A 51 2.52 0.63 -6.16
CA HIS A 51 1.86 1.58 -5.25
C HIS A 51 0.57 1.03 -4.64
N LEU A 52 0.20 -0.23 -4.91
CA LEU A 52 -0.99 -0.84 -4.30
C LEU A 52 -0.80 -0.99 -2.78
N LYS A 53 -1.77 -0.49 -2.01
CA LYS A 53 -1.88 -0.76 -0.58
C LYS A 53 -2.71 -2.02 -0.35
N SER A 54 -2.36 -2.80 0.67
CA SER A 54 -3.24 -3.85 1.14
C SER A 54 -4.56 -3.25 1.61
N LEU A 55 -5.66 -3.99 1.40
CA LEU A 55 -6.95 -3.58 1.93
C LEU A 55 -6.95 -3.75 3.46
N SER A 56 -7.39 -2.73 4.17
CA SER A 56 -7.66 -2.83 5.59
C SER A 56 -8.81 -3.81 5.85
N ARG A 57 -8.83 -4.39 7.06
CA ARG A 57 -9.92 -5.29 7.49
C ARG A 57 -11.29 -4.62 7.33
N GLN A 58 -11.38 -3.32 7.64
CA GLN A 58 -12.62 -2.55 7.48
C GLN A 58 -13.02 -2.44 6.01
N GLU A 59 -12.09 -2.08 5.11
CA GLU A 59 -12.33 -2.03 3.67
C GLU A 59 -12.77 -3.40 3.10
N ILE A 60 -12.28 -4.50 3.66
CA ILE A 60 -12.69 -5.86 3.28
C ILE A 60 -14.14 -6.15 3.75
N MET A 61 -14.47 -5.80 5.00
CA MET A 61 -15.81 -6.01 5.56
C MET A 61 -16.86 -5.15 4.84
N ASP A 62 -16.54 -3.89 4.54
CA ASP A 62 -17.44 -2.97 3.83
C ASP A 62 -17.70 -3.46 2.40
N LYS A 63 -16.70 -4.01 1.71
CA LYS A 63 -16.88 -4.65 0.39
C LYS A 63 -17.70 -5.93 0.43
N LYS A 64 -17.69 -6.69 1.53
CA LYS A 64 -18.52 -7.89 1.70
C LYS A 64 -20.02 -7.56 1.70
N LEU A 65 -20.40 -6.35 2.13
CA LEU A 65 -21.78 -5.84 2.09
C LEU A 65 -22.21 -5.38 0.69
N LEU A 66 -21.26 -5.20 -0.23
CA LEU A 66 -21.46 -4.81 -1.63
C LEU A 66 -21.42 -6.02 -2.57
N ALA A 67 -21.94 -7.18 -2.12
CA ALA A 67 -22.13 -8.33 -3.00
C ALA A 67 -22.85 -7.88 -4.27
N TRP A 68 -22.17 -8.08 -5.40
CA TRP A 68 -22.55 -7.62 -6.75
C TRP A 68 -23.96 -8.08 -7.19
N ASN A 69 -24.55 -9.04 -6.47
CA ASN A 69 -25.87 -9.62 -6.71
C ASN A 69 -27.03 -8.96 -5.92
N LYS A 70 -26.97 -7.65 -5.60
CA LYS A 70 -28.09 -6.97 -4.92
C LYS A 70 -29.29 -6.63 -5.82
N ALA A 71 -29.22 -6.91 -7.12
CA ALA A 71 -30.26 -6.54 -8.10
C ALA A 71 -31.04 -7.72 -8.72
N CYS A 72 -31.05 -8.90 -8.08
CA CYS A 72 -31.98 -9.98 -8.46
C CYS A 72 -32.94 -10.26 -7.30
N LYS A 73 -34.03 -9.49 -7.23
CA LYS A 73 -35.31 -9.86 -6.63
C LYS A 73 -36.43 -9.33 -7.50
#